data_AF-A0AAG5DPF0-F1
#
_entry.id   AF-A0AAG5DPF0-F1
#
_cell.length_a   1.000
_cell.length_b   1.000
_cell.length_c   1.000
_cell.angle_alpha   90.00
_cell.angle_beta   90.00
_cell.angle_gamma   90.00
#
_symmetry.space_group_name_H-M   'P 1'
#
loop_
_entity.id
_entity.type
_entity.pdbx_description
1 polymer ?
#
loop_
_entity_poly.entity_id
_entity_poly.type
_entity_poly.pdbx_seq_one_letter_code
_entity_poly.pdbx_strand_id
1 'polypeptide(L)'
;MVSRRKVIIDLDAGTDDAWALLMLLRGEQRYGYEVIAITCVHGNTNVDDVSINVLRVLTAVGRTNIPVFKGAREPFITSPVPRTSYFHGVNGFGDIVFEQQVDARLVKPGHAAPELY
;
A
#
# COMPACT_ATOMS: atom_id res chain seq x y z
N MET A 1 25.96 10.61 -12.59
CA MET A 1 24.99 9.96 -11.70
C MET A 1 24.37 8.79 -12.44
N VAL A 2 24.48 7.57 -11.94
CA VAL A 2 23.76 6.42 -12.51
C VAL A 2 22.29 6.61 -12.19
N SER A 3 21.41 6.66 -13.21
CA SER A 3 19.97 6.82 -12.96
C SER A 3 19.45 5.60 -12.21
N ARG A 4 18.87 5.81 -11.02
CA ARG A 4 18.20 4.73 -10.29
C ARG A 4 16.95 4.29 -11.03
N ARG A 5 16.66 2.99 -11.00
CA ARG A 5 15.40 2.46 -11.52
C ARG A 5 14.26 3.01 -10.66
N LYS A 6 13.32 3.72 -11.29
CA LYS A 6 12.11 4.19 -10.62
C LYS A 6 11.11 3.05 -10.52
N VAL A 7 10.48 2.88 -9.36
CA VAL A 7 9.56 1.79 -9.05
C VAL A 7 8.27 2.37 -8.49
N ILE A 8 7.16 1.85 -8.98
CA ILE A 8 5.82 2.06 -8.42
C ILE A 8 5.41 0.70 -7.85
N ILE A 9 4.85 0.69 -6.64
CA ILE A 9 4.37 -0.53 -5.99
C ILE A 9 2.86 -0.48 -5.96
N ASP A 10 2.20 -1.44 -6.60
CA ASP A 10 0.77 -1.68 -6.47
C ASP A 10 0.54 -2.88 -5.55
N LEU A 11 -0.33 -2.73 -4.55
CA LEU A 11 -0.57 -3.75 -3.53
C LEU A 11 -1.96 -3.61 -2.87
N ASP A 12 -2.42 -4.70 -2.27
CA ASP A 12 -3.65 -4.80 -1.47
C ASP A 12 -3.38 -5.04 0.03
N ALA A 13 -2.13 -4.82 0.46
CA ALA A 13 -1.66 -4.65 1.84
C ALA A 13 -2.17 -5.71 2.84
N GLY A 14 -2.03 -6.99 2.47
CA GLY A 14 -1.99 -8.10 3.41
C GLY A 14 -0.75 -8.09 4.29
N THR A 15 -0.65 -9.04 5.22
CA THR A 15 0.51 -9.17 6.11
C THR A 15 1.81 -9.47 5.35
N ASP A 16 1.74 -10.25 4.27
CA ASP A 16 2.86 -10.53 3.38
C ASP A 16 3.26 -9.32 2.53
N ASP A 17 2.30 -8.56 2.00
CA ASP A 17 2.58 -7.31 1.28
C ASP A 17 3.29 -6.28 2.16
N ALA A 18 2.93 -6.19 3.44
CA ALA A 18 3.62 -5.28 4.36
C ALA A 18 5.07 -5.66 4.59
N TRP A 19 5.37 -6.96 4.69
CA TRP A 19 6.74 -7.45 4.73
C TRP A 19 7.47 -7.15 3.42
N ALA A 20 6.83 -7.38 2.27
CA ALA A 20 7.41 -7.07 0.96
C ALA A 20 7.71 -5.57 0.82
N LEU A 21 6.76 -4.70 1.19
CA LEU A 21 6.91 -3.25 1.16
C LEU A 21 8.04 -2.79 2.09
N LEU A 22 8.11 -3.30 3.32
CA LEU A 22 9.20 -3.04 4.25
C LEU A 22 10.57 -3.41 3.63
N MET A 23 10.67 -4.62 3.06
CA MET A 23 11.91 -5.10 2.43
C MET A 23 12.30 -4.24 1.23
N LEU A 24 11.35 -3.84 0.40
CA LEU A 24 11.59 -2.98 -0.75
C LEU A 24 12.10 -1.60 -0.32
N LEU A 25 11.45 -0.96 0.64
CA LEU A 25 11.85 0.37 1.13
C LEU A 25 13.26 0.35 1.77
N ARG A 26 13.61 -0.73 2.46
CA ARG A 26 14.95 -0.90 3.06
C ARG A 26 16.01 -1.35 2.04
N GLY A 27 15.59 -1.87 0.89
CA GLY A 27 16.45 -2.38 -0.16
C GLY A 27 16.91 -1.35 -1.20
N GLU A 28 16.24 -0.21 -1.32
CA GLU A 28 16.50 0.82 -2.35
C GLU A 28 17.98 1.14 -2.56
N GLN A 29 18.71 1.43 -1.48
CA GLN A 29 20.13 1.77 -1.56
C GLN A 29 20.99 0.57 -2.00
N ARG A 30 20.68 -0.62 -1.49
CA ARG A 30 21.45 -1.85 -1.75
C ARG A 30 21.29 -2.30 -3.20
N TYR A 31 20.09 -2.17 -3.75
CA TYR A 31 19.73 -2.72 -5.06
C TYR A 31 19.56 -1.66 -6.16
N GLY A 32 19.73 -0.37 -5.84
CA GLY A 32 19.83 0.71 -6.82
C GLY A 32 18.50 1.13 -7.46
N TYR A 33 17.42 1.15 -6.69
CA TYR A 33 16.12 1.65 -7.14
C TYR A 33 15.56 2.74 -6.21
N GLU A 34 14.49 3.37 -6.65
CA GLU A 34 13.75 4.40 -5.91
C GLU A 34 12.26 4.17 -6.06
N VAL A 35 11.57 3.98 -4.94
CA VAL A 35 10.12 3.89 -4.86
C VAL A 35 9.57 5.31 -4.93
N ILE A 36 8.90 5.62 -6.05
CA ILE A 36 8.41 6.96 -6.35
C ILE A 36 6.92 7.14 -6.05
N ALA A 37 6.17 6.05 -5.96
CA ALA A 37 4.74 6.06 -5.63
C ALA A 37 4.29 4.67 -5.16
N ILE A 38 3.19 4.66 -4.40
CA ILE A 38 2.48 3.45 -3.99
C ILE A 38 1.00 3.59 -4.36
N THR A 39 0.44 2.54 -4.94
CA THR A 39 -0.98 2.46 -5.29
C THR A 39 -1.64 1.33 -4.53
N CYS A 40 -2.83 1.60 -4.00
CA CYS A 40 -3.59 0.68 -3.18
C CYS A 40 -4.77 0.15 -3.99
N VAL A 41 -4.96 -1.17 -4.03
CA VAL A 41 -6.10 -1.79 -4.74
C VAL A 41 -6.91 -2.66 -3.77
N HIS A 42 -8.20 -2.83 -4.05
CA HIS A 42 -9.03 -3.82 -3.36
C HIS A 42 -8.46 -5.24 -3.53
N GLY A 43 -8.41 -6.01 -2.44
CA GLY A 43 -8.09 -7.45 -2.48
C GLY A 43 -8.21 -8.11 -1.11
N ASN A 44 -7.10 -8.21 -0.38
CA ASN A 44 -7.03 -8.73 0.99
C ASN A 44 -7.94 -7.98 1.98
N THR A 45 -8.20 -6.70 1.73
CA THR A 45 -9.28 -5.93 2.37
C THR A 45 -9.77 -4.82 1.44
N ASN A 46 -10.70 -3.98 1.91
CA ASN A 46 -11.17 -2.82 1.16
C ASN A 46 -10.05 -1.79 1.00
N VAL A 47 -10.09 -1.01 -0.09
CA VAL A 47 -9.00 -0.08 -0.44
C VAL A 47 -8.73 0.99 0.64
N ASP A 48 -9.72 1.31 1.47
CA ASP A 48 -9.54 2.28 2.55
C ASP A 48 -8.62 1.70 3.62
N ASP A 49 -8.90 0.48 4.08
CA ASP A 49 -8.04 -0.23 5.03
C ASP A 49 -6.66 -0.52 4.44
N VAL A 50 -6.58 -0.91 3.15
CA VAL A 50 -5.30 -1.10 2.44
C VAL A 50 -4.44 0.17 2.53
N SER A 51 -5.01 1.33 2.22
CA SER A 51 -4.27 2.59 2.25
C SER A 51 -3.77 2.95 3.65
N ILE A 52 -4.55 2.65 4.68
CA ILE A 52 -4.15 2.85 6.08
C ILE A 52 -3.03 1.88 6.47
N ASN A 53 -3.10 0.61 6.05
CA ASN A 53 -2.05 -0.38 6.29
C ASN A 53 -0.73 0.02 5.62
N VAL A 54 -0.77 0.52 4.38
CA VAL A 54 0.40 1.08 3.70
C VAL A 54 1.00 2.24 4.51
N LEU A 55 0.17 3.19 4.96
CA LEU A 55 0.64 4.31 5.77
C LEU A 55 1.26 3.87 7.10
N ARG A 56 0.78 2.78 7.72
CA ARG A 56 1.39 2.19 8.93
C ARG A 56 2.82 1.73 8.64
N VAL A 57 3.03 1.00 7.54
CA VAL A 57 4.36 0.54 7.14
C VAL A 57 5.27 1.74 6.84
N LEU A 58 4.80 2.72 6.05
CA LEU A 58 5.57 3.92 5.72
C LEU A 58 5.94 4.73 6.97
N THR A 59 5.02 4.86 7.93
CA THR A 59 5.27 5.54 9.21
C THR A 59 6.32 4.81 10.02
N ALA A 60 6.23 3.48 10.11
CA ALA A 60 7.18 2.66 10.86
C ALA A 60 8.63 2.75 10.32
N VAL A 61 8.81 3.01 9.02
CA VAL A 61 10.14 3.15 8.40
C VAL A 61 10.54 4.59 8.11
N GLY A 62 9.74 5.58 8.50
CA GLY A 62 10.02 7.00 8.28
C GLY A 62 10.03 7.41 6.80
N ARG A 63 9.21 6.78 5.95
CA ARG A 63 9.12 7.04 4.49
C ARG A 63 7.77 7.59 4.05
N THR A 64 7.13 8.38 4.91
CA THR A 64 5.82 9.03 4.64
C THR A 64 5.85 10.09 3.54
N ASN A 65 7.03 10.38 2.98
CA ASN A 65 7.20 11.27 1.83
C ASN A 65 6.80 10.62 0.49
N ILE A 66 6.65 9.30 0.44
CA ILE A 66 6.24 8.59 -0.78
C ILE A 66 4.72 8.80 -0.97
N PRO A 67 4.25 9.26 -2.14
CA PRO A 67 2.83 9.47 -2.37
C PRO A 67 2.08 8.13 -2.45
N VAL A 68 0.93 8.07 -1.78
CA VAL A 68 0.04 6.91 -1.75
C VAL A 68 -1.29 7.28 -2.39
N PHE A 69 -1.76 6.48 -3.34
CA PHE A 69 -3.03 6.71 -4.04
C PHE A 69 -3.98 5.53 -3.88
N LYS A 70 -5.27 5.79 -3.69
CA LYS A 70 -6.31 4.76 -3.74
C LYS A 70 -6.68 4.46 -5.18
N GLY A 71 -6.67 3.18 -5.53
CA GLY A 71 -7.10 2.66 -6.82
C GLY A 71 -8.51 2.06 -6.75
N ALA A 72 -8.72 1.00 -7.52
CA ALA A 72 -10.02 0.40 -7.70
C ALA A 72 -10.56 -0.19 -6.39
N ARG A 73 -11.84 0.09 -6.11
CA ARG A 73 -12.55 -0.41 -4.91
C ARG A 73 -13.16 -1.79 -5.11
N GLU A 74 -13.24 -2.26 -6.36
CA GLU A 74 -13.87 -3.51 -6.74
C GLU A 74 -13.27 -4.04 -8.05
N PRO A 75 -13.45 -5.33 -8.37
CA PRO A 75 -13.01 -5.91 -9.64
C PRO A 75 -13.74 -5.28 -10.84
N PHE A 76 -13.09 -5.26 -12.00
CA PHE A 76 -13.64 -4.62 -13.20
C PHE A 76 -14.81 -5.39 -13.86
N ILE A 77 -14.86 -6.72 -13.72
CA ILE A 77 -15.80 -7.57 -14.46
C ILE A 77 -16.65 -8.44 -13.52
N THR A 78 -16.03 -9.00 -12.48
CA THR A 78 -16.67 -9.95 -11.58
C THR A 78 -17.32 -9.25 -10.40
N SER A 79 -18.43 -9.80 -9.91
CA SER A 79 -19.00 -9.37 -8.63
C SER A 79 -17.95 -9.46 -7.51
N PRO A 80 -18.00 -8.56 -6.51
CA PRO A 80 -17.11 -8.60 -5.37
C PRO A 80 -17.17 -9.97 -4.69
N VAL A 81 -16.00 -10.55 -4.41
CA VAL A 81 -15.91 -11.80 -3.66
C VAL A 81 -16.32 -11.51 -2.20
N PRO A 82 -17.24 -12.28 -1.59
CA PRO A 82 -17.62 -12.06 -0.20
C PRO A 82 -16.41 -12.28 0.71
N ARG A 83 -15.96 -11.21 1.39
CA ARG A 83 -14.93 -11.14 2.46
C ARG A 83 -13.77 -12.14 2.36
N THR A 84 -12.58 -11.61 2.05
CA THR A 84 -11.27 -12.29 2.09
C THR A 84 -10.64 -12.34 3.49
N SER A 85 -11.39 -12.00 4.55
CA SER A 85 -10.87 -11.81 5.92
C SER A 85 -10.34 -13.06 6.60
N TYR A 86 -10.44 -14.24 5.99
CA TYR A 86 -9.98 -15.50 6.58
C TYR A 86 -8.45 -15.56 6.73
N PHE A 87 -7.70 -14.89 5.83
CA PHE A 87 -6.24 -14.97 5.82
C PHE A 87 -5.58 -13.82 6.60
N HIS A 88 -6.10 -12.60 6.44
CA HIS A 88 -5.48 -11.39 6.97
C HIS A 88 -6.37 -10.64 7.97
N GLY A 89 -7.48 -11.21 8.42
CA GLY A 89 -8.44 -10.52 9.28
C GLY A 89 -9.31 -9.51 8.52
N VAL A 90 -10.25 -8.91 9.23
CA VAL A 90 -11.18 -7.92 8.67
C VAL A 90 -10.45 -6.66 8.19
N ASN A 91 -9.46 -6.20 8.95
CA ASN A 91 -8.67 -5.02 8.60
C ASN A 91 -7.52 -5.31 7.61
N GLY A 92 -7.39 -6.55 7.10
CA GLY A 92 -6.29 -6.97 6.24
C GLY A 92 -4.92 -7.05 6.93
N PHE A 93 -4.87 -6.89 8.25
CA PHE A 93 -3.66 -6.76 9.07
C PHE A 93 -3.73 -7.52 10.40
N GLY A 94 -4.33 -8.71 10.36
CA GLY A 94 -4.44 -9.64 11.48
C GLY A 94 -5.39 -9.18 12.59
N ASP A 95 -6.23 -8.17 12.33
CA ASP A 95 -7.14 -7.56 13.31
C ASP A 95 -6.46 -7.02 14.58
N ILE A 96 -5.16 -6.71 14.45
CA ILE A 96 -4.37 -6.12 15.52
C ILE A 96 -4.89 -4.71 15.83
N VAL A 97 -4.98 -4.37 17.11
CA VAL A 97 -5.30 -3.01 17.55
C VAL A 97 -4.05 -2.15 17.44
N PHE A 98 -4.12 -1.10 16.62
CA PHE A 98 -3.04 -0.13 16.47
C PHE A 98 -3.32 1.09 17.34
N GLU A 99 -2.52 1.28 18.39
CA GLU A 99 -2.61 2.45 19.27
C GLU A 99 -2.18 3.74 18.55
N GLN A 100 -1.15 3.63 17.70
CA GLN A 100 -0.68 4.76 16.91
C GLN A 100 -1.57 4.96 15.69
N GLN A 101 -2.20 6.13 15.64
CA GLN A 101 -2.93 6.58 14.46
C GLN A 101 -1.95 7.08 13.38
N VAL A 102 -2.28 6.79 12.12
CA VAL A 102 -1.56 7.35 10.96
C VAL A 102 -2.30 8.56 10.43
N ASP A 103 -1.58 9.49 9.82
CA ASP A 103 -2.20 10.65 9.19
C ASP A 103 -2.80 10.26 7.83
N ALA A 104 -4.11 9.97 7.82
CA ALA A 104 -4.84 9.59 6.61
C ALA A 104 -4.80 10.67 5.51
N ARG A 105 -4.47 11.94 5.83
CA ARG A 105 -4.31 13.03 4.85
C ARG A 105 -3.08 12.85 3.96
N LEU A 106 -2.19 11.91 4.30
CA LEU A 106 -1.05 11.53 3.48
C LEU A 106 -1.45 10.70 2.25
N VAL A 107 -2.63 10.08 2.27
CA VAL A 107 -3.22 9.53 1.04
C VAL A 107 -3.59 10.69 0.13
N LYS A 108 -3.02 10.69 -1.07
CA LYS A 108 -3.23 11.75 -2.05
C LYS A 108 -4.65 11.66 -2.62
N PRO A 109 -5.27 12.82 -2.95
CA PRO A 109 -6.51 12.83 -3.71
C PRO A 109 -6.26 12.29 -5.13
N GLY A 110 -7.32 11.85 -5.80
CA GLY A 110 -7.23 11.25 -7.12
C GLY A 110 -7.27 9.71 -7.07
N HIS A 111 -7.55 9.11 -8.23
CA HIS A 111 -7.54 7.66 -8.39
C HIS A 111 -6.14 7.23 -8.85
N ALA A 112 -5.63 6.09 -8.37
CA ALA A 112 -4.29 5.60 -8.74
C ALA A 112 -4.08 5.55 -10.26
N ALA A 113 -5.01 4.98 -11.02
CA ALA A 113 -4.85 4.78 -12.47
C ALA A 113 -4.44 6.04 -13.28
N PRO A 114 -5.12 7.19 -13.20
CA PRO A 114 -4.69 8.40 -13.90
C PRO A 114 -3.41 9.03 -13.34
N GLU A 115 -3.09 8.85 -12.06
CA GLU A 115 -1.91 9.44 -11.41
C GLU A 115 -0.59 8.72 -11.77
N LEU A 116 -0.68 7.59 -12.48
CA LEU A 116 0.47 6.83 -12.99
C LEU A 116 0.96 7.30 -14.37
N TYR A 117 0.28 8.25 -15.00
CA TYR A 117 0.60 8.82 -16.31
C TYR A 117 1.04 10.28 -16.21
#